data_AF-A0A0A1PWB3-F1
#
_entry.id   AF-A0A0A1PWB3-F1
#
_cell.length_a   1.000
_cell.length_b   1.000
_cell.length_c   1.000
_cell.angle_alpha   90.00
_cell.angle_beta   90.00
_cell.angle_gamma   90.00
#
_symmetry.space_group_name_H-M   'P 1'
#
loop_
_entity.id
_entity.type
_entity.pdbx_description
1 polymer ?
#
loop_
_entity_poly.entity_id
_entity_poly.type
_entity_poly.pdbx_seq_one_letter_code
_entity_poly.pdbx_strand_id
1 'polypeptide(L)'
;MNAEPPHETAAHPVPQDPTPARARRGLVPPPKRWPDLKDPAIALILGIAPFWLFFGFHHKVTANDRVVEDYSLNILGLILAMAGIVMVFRMLRRDGSYGRPPRWWPRTALSLLAGLACLFQVAQSLGIYRVDPADTMRDLRVVLLGSREPHAVAYAGLDAARREALARRAREADEGRLRDDVVTTAARLAAAIVQYDQYAIRCEDSYRRFRRVDMPSFLTAEDRAYVDQAENATLEHWRAAPCTVRERQFIPGPLVDAVHRDRDVLAMQVAAYRARFGANQPAAAETVRVEEVTTEGLPVAIGATVAEVQATFGTSAAPTAGAEGSEPALAFPDRGIRVVFGPDGKVVQIVLDAPFAGTVTNVSIGDSLRSLDRHVGDAAAGPRGLAEGIAVNSYGNGQLAFQTSIETDVISRIILRAP
;
A
#
# COMPACT_ATOMS: atom_id res chain seq x y z
N MET A 1 46.34 -72.30 -18.33
CA MET A 1 45.48 -72.62 -17.18
C MET A 1 44.11 -72.95 -17.75
N ASN A 2 43.93 -74.14 -18.34
CA ASN A 2 43.63 -75.44 -17.71
C ASN A 2 42.38 -75.31 -16.84
N ALA A 3 41.15 -75.56 -17.34
CA ALA A 3 40.56 -76.85 -17.69
C ALA A 3 40.47 -77.83 -16.51
N GLU A 4 39.29 -77.92 -15.89
CA GLU A 4 38.67 -79.19 -15.44
C GLU A 4 37.17 -78.96 -15.06
N PRO A 5 36.23 -79.78 -15.56
CA PRO A 5 34.84 -79.92 -15.09
C PRO A 5 34.76 -81.13 -14.12
N PRO A 6 33.59 -81.76 -13.83
CA PRO A 6 32.23 -81.33 -13.46
C PRO A 6 31.81 -81.92 -12.08
N HIS A 7 30.65 -81.51 -11.52
CA HIS A 7 29.88 -82.41 -10.65
C HIS A 7 28.38 -82.26 -10.93
N GLU A 8 27.89 -83.17 -11.75
CA GLU A 8 26.51 -83.48 -12.02
C GLU A 8 25.92 -84.16 -10.77
N THR A 9 25.06 -83.44 -10.04
CA THR A 9 24.33 -84.00 -8.89
C THR A 9 22.91 -84.32 -9.35
N ALA A 10 22.56 -85.60 -9.28
CA ALA A 10 21.30 -86.17 -9.72
C ALA A 10 20.09 -85.45 -9.10
N ALA A 11 19.17 -85.04 -9.97
CA ALA A 11 17.88 -84.46 -9.60
C ALA A 11 16.98 -85.55 -9.01
N HIS A 12 16.62 -85.40 -7.73
CA HIS A 12 15.48 -86.10 -7.16
C HIS A 12 14.18 -85.49 -7.71
N PRO A 13 13.22 -86.30 -8.19
CA PRO A 13 11.91 -85.82 -8.58
C PRO A 13 11.16 -85.34 -7.33
N VAL A 14 11.03 -84.02 -7.18
CA VAL A 14 10.12 -83.40 -6.22
C VAL A 14 8.69 -83.79 -6.63
N PRO A 15 7.86 -84.33 -5.71
CA PRO A 15 6.45 -84.61 -5.99
C PRO A 15 5.77 -83.33 -6.45
N GLN A 16 5.23 -83.35 -7.68
CA GLN A 16 4.35 -82.30 -8.17
C GLN A 16 3.06 -82.36 -7.35
N ASP A 17 2.99 -81.53 -6.30
CA ASP A 17 1.74 -81.25 -5.62
C ASP A 17 0.74 -80.75 -6.68
N PRO A 18 -0.47 -81.35 -6.77
CA PRO A 18 -1.49 -80.93 -7.70
C PRO A 18 -1.85 -79.48 -7.37
N THR A 19 -1.32 -78.57 -8.18
CA THR A 19 -1.57 -77.14 -8.06
C THR A 19 -3.08 -76.96 -8.05
N PRO A 20 -3.71 -76.54 -6.93
CA PRO A 20 -5.13 -76.30 -6.92
C PRO A 20 -5.37 -75.25 -7.99
N ALA A 21 -6.17 -75.60 -9.00
CA ALA A 21 -6.56 -74.74 -10.09
C ALA A 21 -6.88 -73.36 -9.49
N ARG A 22 -5.98 -72.40 -9.68
CA ARG A 22 -6.19 -71.01 -9.27
C ARG A 22 -7.43 -70.57 -10.03
N ALA A 23 -8.57 -70.70 -9.37
CA ALA A 23 -9.82 -70.13 -9.83
C ALA A 23 -9.48 -68.70 -10.21
N ARG A 24 -9.54 -68.42 -11.52
CA ARG A 24 -9.35 -67.08 -12.06
C ARG A 24 -10.43 -66.26 -11.36
N ARG A 25 -10.06 -65.60 -10.25
CA ARG A 25 -10.92 -64.62 -9.58
C ARG A 25 -11.29 -63.67 -10.69
N GLY A 26 -12.54 -63.76 -11.13
CA GLY A 26 -13.04 -62.92 -12.21
C GLY A 26 -12.63 -61.50 -11.88
N LEU A 27 -11.98 -60.84 -12.83
CA LEU A 27 -11.67 -59.42 -12.75
C LEU A 27 -13.00 -58.70 -12.61
N VAL A 28 -13.44 -58.48 -11.37
CA VAL A 28 -14.59 -57.65 -11.08
C VAL A 28 -14.25 -56.30 -11.70
N PRO A 29 -15.04 -55.79 -12.67
CA PRO A 29 -14.76 -54.52 -13.29
C PRO A 29 -14.61 -53.47 -12.19
N PRO A 30 -13.58 -52.61 -12.24
CA PRO A 30 -13.38 -51.61 -11.20
C PRO A 30 -14.67 -50.83 -11.05
N PRO A 31 -15.19 -50.65 -9.82
CA PRO A 31 -16.43 -49.93 -9.61
C PRO A 31 -16.32 -48.54 -10.26
N LYS A 32 -17.38 -48.08 -10.93
CA LYS A 32 -17.43 -46.72 -11.48
C LYS A 32 -17.12 -45.74 -10.34
N ARG A 33 -15.93 -45.13 -10.37
CA ARG A 33 -15.42 -44.24 -9.30
C ARG A 33 -15.94 -42.81 -9.37
N TRP A 34 -16.59 -42.45 -10.47
CA TRP A 34 -17.10 -41.11 -10.74
C TRP A 34 -18.27 -40.67 -9.84
N PRO A 35 -19.28 -41.53 -9.55
CA PRO A 35 -20.39 -41.16 -8.68
C PRO A 35 -19.95 -40.77 -7.26
N ASP A 36 -18.88 -41.39 -6.76
CA ASP A 36 -18.37 -41.15 -5.41
C ASP A 36 -17.61 -39.82 -5.26
N LEU A 37 -17.29 -39.14 -6.38
CA LEU A 37 -16.71 -37.78 -6.38
C LEU A 37 -17.77 -36.68 -6.43
N LYS A 38 -19.02 -37.01 -6.74
CA LYS A 38 -20.09 -36.02 -6.90
C LYS A 38 -20.33 -35.24 -5.61
N ASP A 39 -20.47 -35.93 -4.49
CA ASP A 39 -20.78 -35.28 -3.22
C ASP A 39 -19.65 -34.35 -2.74
N PRO A 40 -18.36 -34.77 -2.74
CA PRO A 40 -17.26 -33.87 -2.43
C PRO A 40 -17.15 -32.68 -3.37
N ALA A 41 -17.40 -32.88 -4.68
CA ALA A 41 -17.39 -31.80 -5.65
C ALA A 41 -18.52 -30.78 -5.39
N ILE A 42 -19.72 -31.25 -5.04
CA ILE A 42 -20.83 -30.37 -4.63
C ILE A 42 -20.47 -29.60 -3.37
N ALA A 43 -19.88 -30.25 -2.35
CA ALA A 43 -19.45 -29.56 -1.14
C ALA A 43 -18.38 -28.48 -1.43
N LEU A 44 -17.45 -28.78 -2.33
CA LEU A 44 -16.45 -27.82 -2.78
C LEU A 44 -17.09 -26.63 -3.51
N ILE A 45 -18.04 -26.89 -4.41
CA ILE A 45 -18.81 -25.85 -5.09
C ILE A 45 -19.58 -25.01 -4.07
N LEU A 46 -20.18 -25.61 -3.03
CA LEU A 46 -20.86 -24.86 -1.97
C LEU A 46 -19.90 -23.96 -1.16
N GLY A 47 -18.65 -24.39 -0.98
CA GLY A 47 -17.61 -23.57 -0.37
C GLY A 47 -17.11 -22.44 -1.27
N ILE A 48 -17.09 -22.62 -2.60
CA ILE A 48 -16.50 -21.67 -3.55
C ILE A 48 -17.56 -20.75 -4.21
N ALA A 49 -18.77 -21.23 -4.44
CA ALA A 49 -19.82 -20.48 -5.13
C ALA A 49 -20.19 -19.15 -4.44
N PRO A 50 -20.23 -19.04 -3.10
CA PRO A 50 -20.55 -17.78 -2.44
C PRO A 50 -19.56 -16.64 -2.72
N PHE A 51 -18.33 -16.94 -3.14
CA PHE A 51 -17.37 -15.92 -3.59
C PHE A 51 -17.87 -15.16 -4.81
N TRP A 52 -18.68 -15.81 -5.65
CA TRP A 52 -19.26 -15.23 -6.86
C TRP A 52 -20.69 -14.75 -6.64
N LEU A 53 -21.42 -15.42 -5.77
CA LEU A 53 -22.80 -15.12 -5.42
C LEU A 53 -22.84 -14.29 -4.14
N PHE A 54 -22.50 -13.00 -4.25
CA PHE A 54 -22.70 -12.08 -3.15
C PHE A 54 -24.19 -11.71 -3.03
N PHE A 55 -24.87 -12.31 -2.05
CA PHE A 55 -26.24 -11.97 -1.64
C PHE A 55 -26.18 -11.55 -0.16
N GLY A 56 -25.93 -10.28 0.08
CA GLY A 56 -25.73 -9.74 1.42
C GLY A 56 -26.11 -8.28 1.55
N PHE A 57 -26.22 -7.82 2.79
CA PHE A 57 -26.42 -6.41 3.10
C PHE A 57 -25.05 -5.74 3.19
N HIS A 58 -24.89 -4.63 2.48
CA HIS A 58 -23.79 -3.70 2.70
C HIS A 58 -24.31 -2.58 3.59
N HIS A 59 -23.91 -2.59 4.87
CA HIS A 59 -24.15 -1.46 5.74
C HIS A 59 -22.88 -0.60 5.75
N LYS A 60 -22.96 0.57 5.12
CA LYS A 60 -21.95 1.61 5.22
C LYS A 60 -22.44 2.65 6.21
N VAL A 61 -21.73 2.84 7.30
CA VAL A 61 -21.97 3.93 8.24
C VAL A 61 -20.99 5.04 7.90
N THR A 62 -21.53 6.16 7.43
CA THR A 62 -20.77 7.39 7.22
C THR A 62 -20.95 8.32 8.41
N ALA A 63 -19.87 8.92 8.88
CA ALA A 63 -19.89 10.05 9.79
C ALA A 63 -19.07 11.18 9.15
N ASN A 64 -19.65 12.37 9.02
CA ASN A 64 -19.03 13.50 8.32
C ASN A 64 -18.59 13.16 6.89
N ASP A 65 -19.45 12.47 6.12
CA ASP A 65 -19.18 11.99 4.75
C ASP A 65 -17.98 11.04 4.60
N ARG A 66 -17.34 10.63 5.70
CA ARG A 66 -16.28 9.61 5.72
C ARG A 66 -16.88 8.28 6.15
N VAL A 67 -16.59 7.21 5.42
CA VAL A 67 -17.03 5.85 5.76
C VAL A 67 -16.22 5.40 6.97
N VAL A 68 -16.85 5.39 8.15
CA VAL A 68 -16.19 4.99 9.41
C VAL A 68 -16.25 3.48 9.58
N GLU A 69 -17.35 2.86 9.12
CA GLU A 69 -17.59 1.45 9.28
C GLU A 69 -18.27 0.87 8.05
N ASP A 70 -17.70 -0.18 7.50
CA ASP A 70 -18.29 -0.96 6.41
C ASP A 70 -18.44 -2.39 6.94
N TYR A 71 -19.67 -2.84 7.12
CA TYR A 71 -19.98 -4.23 7.44
C TYR A 71 -20.71 -4.86 6.27
N SER A 72 -20.13 -5.93 5.73
CA SER A 72 -20.76 -6.77 4.71
C SER A 72 -20.94 -8.18 5.29
N LEU A 73 -22.19 -8.59 5.47
CA LEU A 73 -22.51 -9.91 5.99
C LEU A 73 -23.18 -10.73 4.87
N ASN A 74 -22.47 -11.73 4.36
CA ASN A 74 -22.98 -12.65 3.33
C ASN A 74 -23.69 -13.83 4.01
N ILE A 75 -24.96 -13.60 4.39
CA ILE A 75 -25.82 -14.58 5.08
C ILE A 75 -25.97 -15.84 4.23
N LEU A 76 -26.19 -15.68 2.92
CA LEU A 76 -26.33 -16.82 2.00
C LEU A 76 -25.06 -17.65 1.98
N GLY A 77 -23.90 -17.00 1.85
CA GLY A 77 -22.60 -17.68 1.88
C GLY A 77 -22.35 -18.42 3.19
N LEU A 78 -22.75 -17.86 4.32
CA LEU A 78 -22.66 -18.52 5.62
C LEU A 78 -23.52 -19.80 5.67
N ILE A 79 -24.76 -19.73 5.21
CA ILE A 79 -25.68 -20.89 5.17
C ILE A 79 -25.12 -21.98 4.26
N LEU A 80 -24.66 -21.63 3.06
CA LEU A 80 -24.09 -22.58 2.09
C LEU A 80 -22.81 -23.24 2.63
N ALA A 81 -21.94 -22.47 3.28
CA ALA A 81 -20.73 -22.99 3.89
C ALA A 81 -21.03 -23.96 5.04
N MET A 82 -21.99 -23.63 5.91
CA MET A 82 -22.43 -24.53 6.98
C MET A 82 -23.02 -25.83 6.44
N ALA A 83 -23.83 -25.76 5.37
CA ALA A 83 -24.34 -26.95 4.69
C ALA A 83 -23.20 -27.82 4.12
N GLY A 84 -22.21 -27.19 3.47
CA GLY A 84 -21.00 -27.85 2.98
C GLY A 84 -20.20 -28.55 4.10
N ILE A 85 -20.01 -27.90 5.25
CA ILE A 85 -19.34 -28.49 6.42
C ILE A 85 -20.08 -29.73 6.93
N VAL A 86 -21.41 -29.65 7.06
CA VAL A 86 -22.24 -30.80 7.48
C VAL A 86 -22.11 -31.96 6.49
N MET A 87 -22.09 -31.67 5.18
CA MET A 87 -21.86 -32.68 4.14
C MET A 87 -20.49 -33.33 4.25
N VAL A 88 -19.42 -32.53 4.39
CA VAL A 88 -18.04 -33.02 4.56
C VAL A 88 -17.91 -33.89 5.80
N PHE A 89 -18.48 -33.47 6.92
CA PHE A 89 -18.47 -34.26 8.16
C PHE A 89 -19.18 -35.61 7.98
N ARG A 90 -20.35 -35.63 7.31
CA ARG A 90 -21.08 -36.88 7.01
C ARG A 90 -20.28 -37.79 6.08
N MET A 91 -19.57 -37.24 5.10
CA MET A 91 -18.72 -38.01 4.18
C MET A 91 -17.52 -38.61 4.90
N LEU A 92 -16.75 -37.81 5.65
CA LEU A 92 -15.58 -38.28 6.39
C LEU A 92 -15.94 -39.32 7.44
N ARG A 93 -17.09 -39.17 8.13
CA ARG A 93 -17.57 -40.19 9.09
C ARG A 93 -17.94 -41.52 8.41
N ARG A 94 -18.39 -41.48 7.15
CA ARG A 94 -18.76 -42.67 6.36
C ARG A 94 -17.57 -43.29 5.63
N ASP A 95 -16.47 -42.57 5.51
CA ASP A 95 -15.28 -42.99 4.77
C ASP A 95 -14.45 -43.98 5.63
N GLY A 96 -14.53 -45.27 5.31
CA GLY A 96 -13.82 -46.33 6.05
C GLY A 96 -14.53 -46.86 7.31
N SER A 97 -15.81 -46.55 7.52
CA SER A 97 -16.60 -47.18 8.59
C SER A 97 -17.06 -48.59 8.22
N TYR A 98 -17.30 -49.44 9.23
CA TYR A 98 -17.69 -50.83 9.06
C TYR A 98 -18.99 -50.94 8.22
N GLY A 99 -18.97 -51.74 7.15
CA GLY A 99 -20.10 -51.88 6.21
C GLY A 99 -20.22 -50.80 5.11
N ARG A 100 -19.21 -49.92 4.96
CA ARG A 100 -19.12 -48.91 3.88
C ARG A 100 -17.98 -49.24 2.92
N PRO A 101 -17.96 -48.66 1.70
CA PRO A 101 -16.85 -48.83 0.77
C PRO A 101 -15.51 -48.42 1.40
N PRO A 102 -14.42 -49.12 1.06
CA PRO A 102 -13.10 -48.87 1.62
C PRO A 102 -12.65 -47.43 1.37
N ARG A 103 -11.81 -46.91 2.29
CA ARG A 103 -11.32 -45.53 2.22
C ARG A 103 -10.62 -45.28 0.90
N TRP A 104 -11.08 -44.27 0.17
CA TRP A 104 -10.52 -43.89 -1.11
C TRP A 104 -9.89 -42.51 -1.00
N TRP A 105 -8.56 -42.48 -1.02
CA TRP A 105 -7.75 -41.28 -0.78
C TRP A 105 -8.17 -40.05 -1.58
N PRO A 106 -8.46 -40.12 -2.90
CA PRO A 106 -8.94 -38.98 -3.67
C PRO A 106 -10.24 -38.37 -3.13
N ARG A 107 -11.21 -39.21 -2.72
CA ARG A 107 -12.45 -38.73 -2.09
C ARG A 107 -12.16 -38.06 -0.76
N THR A 108 -11.36 -38.70 0.10
CA THR A 108 -10.98 -38.11 1.39
C THR A 108 -10.29 -36.76 1.19
N ALA A 109 -9.32 -36.67 0.28
CA ALA A 109 -8.58 -35.46 -0.02
C ALA A 109 -9.50 -34.34 -0.54
N LEU A 110 -10.39 -34.66 -1.48
CA LEU A 110 -11.35 -33.69 -2.01
C LEU A 110 -12.35 -33.23 -0.94
N SER A 111 -12.82 -34.13 -0.07
CA SER A 111 -13.66 -33.77 1.08
C SER A 111 -12.94 -32.85 2.08
N LEU A 112 -11.65 -33.10 2.34
CA LEU A 112 -10.84 -32.22 3.20
C LEU A 112 -10.67 -30.84 2.58
N LEU A 113 -10.35 -30.76 1.28
CA LEU A 113 -10.25 -29.48 0.55
C LEU A 113 -11.59 -28.72 0.57
N ALA A 114 -12.72 -29.41 0.34
CA ALA A 114 -14.04 -28.82 0.45
C ALA A 114 -14.31 -28.28 1.86
N GLY A 115 -13.95 -29.05 2.90
CA GLY A 115 -14.07 -28.62 4.29
C GLY A 115 -13.27 -27.35 4.59
N LEU A 116 -12.02 -27.28 4.13
CA LEU A 116 -11.18 -26.09 4.26
C LEU A 116 -11.77 -24.88 3.52
N ALA A 117 -12.27 -25.07 2.30
CA ALA A 117 -12.93 -24.01 1.53
C ALA A 117 -14.18 -23.48 2.27
N CYS A 118 -15.02 -24.36 2.83
CA CYS A 118 -16.18 -23.94 3.61
C CYS A 118 -15.79 -23.22 4.91
N LEU A 119 -14.77 -23.69 5.64
CA LEU A 119 -14.30 -23.00 6.86
C LEU A 119 -13.75 -21.60 6.54
N PHE A 120 -12.98 -21.49 5.45
CA PHE A 120 -12.50 -20.21 4.95
C PHE A 120 -13.66 -19.27 4.59
N GLN A 121 -14.69 -19.78 3.91
CA GLN A 121 -15.92 -19.04 3.61
C GLN A 121 -16.66 -18.58 4.88
N VAL A 122 -16.75 -19.41 5.93
CA VAL A 122 -17.36 -19.00 7.22
C VAL A 122 -16.60 -17.83 7.83
N ALA A 123 -15.26 -17.92 7.89
CA ALA A 123 -14.43 -16.85 8.44
C ALA A 123 -14.60 -15.53 7.66
N GLN A 124 -14.69 -15.60 6.33
CA GLN A 124 -14.93 -14.44 5.47
C GLN A 124 -16.35 -13.89 5.64
N SER A 125 -17.39 -14.74 5.68
CA SER A 125 -18.78 -14.34 5.90
C SER A 125 -19.03 -13.71 7.26
N LEU A 126 -18.22 -14.04 8.27
CA LEU A 126 -18.22 -13.40 9.60
C LEU A 126 -17.44 -12.09 9.64
N GLY A 127 -16.80 -11.68 8.54
CA GLY A 127 -16.00 -10.46 8.48
C GLY A 127 -14.67 -10.55 9.24
N ILE A 128 -14.20 -11.75 9.61
CA ILE A 128 -12.92 -11.92 10.31
C ILE A 128 -11.76 -11.50 9.40
N TYR A 129 -11.86 -11.78 8.09
CA TYR A 129 -10.92 -11.33 7.07
C TYR A 129 -11.67 -10.97 5.78
N ARG A 130 -11.26 -9.89 5.11
CA ARG A 130 -11.76 -9.51 3.79
C ARG A 130 -10.73 -9.88 2.73
N VAL A 131 -10.96 -11.00 2.07
CA VAL A 131 -10.25 -11.35 0.83
C VAL A 131 -11.15 -10.94 -0.32
N ASP A 132 -10.72 -9.97 -1.12
CA ASP A 132 -11.35 -9.70 -2.41
C ASP A 132 -10.77 -10.72 -3.42
N PRO A 133 -11.57 -11.72 -3.85
CA PRO A 133 -11.10 -12.74 -4.76
C PRO A 133 -10.74 -12.16 -6.13
N ALA A 134 -11.34 -11.05 -6.54
CA ALA A 134 -11.01 -10.40 -7.82
C ALA A 134 -9.60 -9.80 -7.76
N ASP A 135 -9.25 -9.14 -6.66
CA ASP A 135 -7.91 -8.60 -6.46
C ASP A 135 -6.88 -9.71 -6.25
N THR A 136 -7.21 -10.73 -5.47
CA THR A 136 -6.30 -11.87 -5.25
C THR A 136 -6.04 -12.65 -6.54
N MET A 137 -7.05 -12.87 -7.37
CA MET A 137 -6.87 -13.49 -8.69
C MET A 137 -6.09 -12.59 -9.65
N ARG A 138 -6.32 -11.27 -9.63
CA ARG A 138 -5.50 -10.32 -10.41
C ARG A 138 -4.04 -10.42 -9.99
N ASP A 139 -3.75 -10.42 -8.70
CA ASP A 139 -2.39 -10.50 -8.17
C ASP A 139 -1.75 -11.86 -8.49
N LEU A 140 -2.47 -12.97 -8.31
CA LEU A 140 -2.00 -14.31 -8.71
C LEU A 140 -1.73 -14.41 -10.21
N ARG A 141 -2.61 -13.82 -11.04
CA ARG A 141 -2.40 -13.78 -12.49
C ARG A 141 -1.17 -12.96 -12.85
N VAL A 142 -0.91 -11.84 -12.17
CA VAL A 142 0.31 -11.05 -12.35
C VAL A 142 1.55 -11.85 -11.93
N VAL A 143 1.48 -12.55 -10.79
CA VAL A 143 2.62 -13.35 -10.30
C VAL A 143 2.92 -14.57 -11.20
N LEU A 144 1.88 -15.28 -11.66
CA LEU A 144 2.05 -16.52 -12.42
C LEU A 144 2.18 -16.30 -13.93
N LEU A 145 1.47 -15.31 -14.47
CA LEU A 145 1.33 -15.08 -15.91
C LEU A 145 1.67 -13.65 -16.33
N GLY A 146 1.94 -12.74 -15.39
CA GLY A 146 2.27 -11.35 -15.68
C GLY A 146 3.69 -11.20 -16.21
N SER A 147 3.90 -10.10 -16.93
CA SER A 147 5.24 -9.65 -17.28
C SER A 147 6.03 -9.37 -15.99
N ARG A 148 7.33 -9.68 -16.01
CA ARG A 148 8.21 -9.35 -14.89
C ARG A 148 8.15 -7.85 -14.59
N GLU A 149 8.27 -7.50 -13.31
CA GLU A 149 8.44 -6.10 -12.89
C GLU A 149 9.58 -5.46 -13.71
N PRO A 150 9.37 -4.27 -14.28
CA PRO A 150 10.44 -3.58 -14.99
C PRO A 150 11.57 -3.25 -14.01
N HIS A 151 12.80 -3.52 -14.44
CA HIS A 151 13.98 -3.14 -13.66
C HIS A 151 14.19 -1.63 -13.73
N ALA A 152 14.76 -1.07 -12.65
CA ALA A 152 15.27 0.31 -12.66
C ALA A 152 16.23 0.52 -13.84
N VAL A 153 16.14 1.70 -14.47
CA VAL A 153 16.95 2.08 -15.63
C VAL A 153 18.19 2.83 -15.17
N ALA A 154 18.01 3.89 -14.37
CA ALA A 154 19.11 4.71 -13.85
C ALA A 154 19.24 4.64 -12.32
N TYR A 155 18.20 4.19 -11.61
CA TYR A 155 18.25 4.13 -10.16
C TYR A 155 19.09 2.96 -9.67
N ALA A 156 20.22 3.27 -9.01
CA ALA A 156 21.18 2.31 -8.47
C ALA A 156 21.05 2.06 -6.95
N GLY A 157 19.98 2.56 -6.33
CA GLY A 157 19.80 2.58 -4.87
C GLY A 157 19.97 3.97 -4.26
N LEU A 158 19.59 4.12 -2.99
CA LEU A 158 19.74 5.37 -2.25
C LEU A 158 21.21 5.68 -1.96
N ASP A 159 21.67 6.86 -2.36
CA ASP A 159 23.00 7.35 -2.03
C ASP A 159 23.20 7.52 -0.51
N ALA A 160 24.45 7.65 -0.07
CA ALA A 160 24.79 7.74 1.35
C ALA A 160 24.18 8.97 2.02
N ALA A 161 24.17 10.13 1.34
CA ALA A 161 23.64 11.38 1.90
C ALA A 161 22.13 11.28 2.13
N ARG A 162 21.40 10.67 1.19
CA ARG A 162 19.96 10.43 1.29
C ARG A 162 19.64 9.45 2.42
N ARG A 163 20.40 8.36 2.53
CA ARG A 163 20.24 7.39 3.63
C ARG A 163 20.50 8.04 4.98
N GLU A 164 21.54 8.87 5.09
CA GLU A 164 21.85 9.61 6.31
C GLU A 164 20.75 10.61 6.67
N ALA A 165 20.23 11.36 5.70
CA ALA A 165 19.14 12.31 5.90
C ALA A 165 17.87 11.60 6.39
N LEU A 166 17.49 10.47 5.78
CA LEU A 166 16.36 9.64 6.22
C LEU A 166 16.58 9.11 7.63
N ALA A 167 17.78 8.61 7.93
CA ALA A 167 18.11 8.10 9.25
C ALA A 167 18.09 9.21 10.32
N ARG A 168 18.56 10.42 10.00
CA ARG A 168 18.51 11.58 10.89
C ARG A 168 17.06 12.00 11.15
N ARG A 169 16.28 12.19 10.09
CA ARG A 169 14.84 12.51 10.18
C ARG A 169 14.11 11.47 11.03
N ALA A 170 14.39 10.19 10.81
CA ALA A 170 13.75 9.12 11.56
C ALA A 170 14.20 9.01 13.02
N ARG A 171 15.27 9.69 13.46
CA ARG A 171 15.62 9.83 14.88
C ARG A 171 14.94 11.04 15.52
N GLU A 172 14.80 12.12 14.77
CA GLU A 172 14.31 13.42 15.26
C GLU A 172 12.79 13.54 15.25
N ALA A 173 12.11 12.91 14.28
CA ALA A 173 10.66 12.98 14.17
C ALA A 173 9.94 12.30 15.34
N ASP A 174 8.80 12.84 15.76
CA ASP A 174 7.87 12.12 16.63
C ASP A 174 7.17 10.97 15.89
N GLU A 175 6.41 10.15 16.63
CA GLU A 175 5.70 9.00 16.09
C GLU A 175 4.71 9.38 14.98
N GLY A 176 3.96 10.47 15.17
CA GLY A 176 2.97 10.96 14.22
C GLY A 176 3.61 11.42 12.92
N ARG A 177 4.66 12.25 12.99
CA ARG A 177 5.41 12.72 11.81
C ARG A 177 6.08 11.58 11.05
N LEU A 178 6.69 10.62 11.74
CA LEU A 178 7.31 9.47 11.06
C LEU A 178 6.26 8.55 10.42
N ARG A 179 5.11 8.36 11.06
CA ARG A 179 3.96 7.68 10.45
C ARG A 179 3.47 8.43 9.21
N ASP A 180 3.36 9.75 9.28
CA ASP A 180 2.94 10.56 8.14
C ASP A 180 3.92 10.47 6.97
N ASP A 181 5.22 10.46 7.24
CA ASP A 181 6.27 10.26 6.24
C ASP A 181 6.13 8.87 5.55
N VAL A 182 5.82 7.81 6.32
CA VAL A 182 5.54 6.46 5.79
C VAL A 182 4.30 6.48 4.90
N VAL A 183 3.21 7.09 5.34
CA VAL A 183 1.94 7.09 4.59
C VAL A 183 2.05 7.93 3.32
N THR A 184 2.70 9.09 3.38
CA THR A 184 2.96 9.92 2.19
C THR A 184 3.78 9.16 1.17
N THR A 185 4.86 8.48 1.60
CA THR A 185 5.70 7.68 0.68
C THR A 185 4.93 6.48 0.11
N ALA A 186 4.11 5.80 0.93
CA ALA A 186 3.27 4.70 0.46
C ALA A 186 2.22 5.17 -0.56
N ALA A 187 1.59 6.33 -0.34
CA ALA A 187 0.63 6.93 -1.26
C ALA A 187 1.26 7.30 -2.60
N ARG A 188 2.45 7.94 -2.58
CA ARG A 188 3.20 8.29 -3.80
C ARG A 188 3.62 7.05 -4.58
N LEU A 189 4.14 6.03 -3.89
CA LEU A 189 4.51 4.76 -4.49
C LEU A 189 3.30 4.04 -5.12
N ALA A 190 2.18 3.99 -4.41
CA ALA A 190 0.94 3.38 -4.88
C ALA A 190 0.39 4.09 -6.12
N ALA A 191 0.34 5.43 -6.09
CA ALA A 191 -0.03 6.25 -7.24
C ALA A 191 0.89 6.01 -8.45
N ALA A 192 2.22 5.98 -8.25
CA ALA A 192 3.19 5.73 -9.31
C ALA A 192 3.02 4.33 -9.94
N ILE A 193 2.72 3.31 -9.13
CA ILE A 193 2.40 1.96 -9.60
C ILE A 193 1.13 1.97 -10.46
N VAL A 194 0.05 2.60 -9.99
CA VAL A 194 -1.21 2.73 -10.73
C VAL A 194 -0.98 3.46 -12.06
N GLN A 195 -0.23 4.55 -12.04
CA GLN A 195 0.15 5.32 -13.23
C GLN A 195 0.89 4.45 -14.24
N TYR A 196 1.92 3.71 -13.81
CA TYR A 196 2.66 2.81 -14.70
C TYR A 196 1.76 1.71 -15.26
N ASP A 197 0.92 1.10 -14.44
CA ASP A 197 0.01 0.04 -14.87
C ASP A 197 -1.02 0.56 -15.91
N GLN A 198 -1.54 1.78 -15.73
CA GLN A 198 -2.43 2.40 -16.72
C GLN A 198 -1.70 2.71 -18.03
N TYR A 199 -0.46 3.19 -17.96
CA TYR A 199 0.40 3.36 -19.12
C TYR A 199 0.62 2.02 -19.85
N ALA A 200 0.98 0.96 -19.13
CA ALA A 200 1.28 -0.35 -19.70
C ALA A 200 0.07 -0.96 -20.43
N ILE A 201 -1.14 -0.77 -19.90
CA ILE A 201 -2.40 -1.21 -20.52
C ILE A 201 -2.69 -0.43 -21.80
N ARG A 202 -2.44 0.88 -21.83
CA ARG A 202 -2.80 1.75 -22.95
C ARG A 202 -1.78 1.82 -24.07
N CYS A 203 -0.50 1.75 -23.71
CA CYS A 203 0.60 2.04 -24.61
C CYS A 203 1.36 0.78 -25.07
N GLU A 204 1.32 -0.31 -24.29
CA GLU A 204 2.13 -1.51 -24.53
C GLU A 204 1.28 -2.80 -24.66
N ASP A 205 -0.05 -2.69 -24.69
CA ASP A 205 -1.00 -3.83 -24.69
C ASP A 205 -0.68 -4.89 -23.63
N SER A 206 -0.15 -4.46 -22.48
CA SER A 206 0.31 -5.34 -21.41
C SER A 206 -0.44 -5.12 -20.11
N TYR A 207 -0.52 -6.16 -19.28
CA TYR A 207 -1.19 -6.09 -17.97
C TYR A 207 -0.25 -5.54 -16.89
N ARG A 208 -0.82 -5.24 -15.71
CA ARG A 208 -0.11 -4.75 -14.52
C ARG A 208 1.25 -5.42 -14.36
N ARG A 209 2.30 -4.61 -14.18
CA ARG A 209 3.67 -5.13 -14.04
C ARG A 209 4.17 -5.03 -12.62
N PHE A 210 3.79 -3.99 -11.88
CA PHE A 210 4.22 -3.81 -10.50
C PHE A 210 3.28 -4.50 -9.51
N ARG A 211 3.87 -5.11 -8.49
CA ARG A 211 3.14 -5.57 -7.31
C ARG A 211 2.67 -4.37 -6.50
N ARG A 212 1.44 -4.47 -5.98
CA ARG A 212 0.88 -3.51 -5.02
C ARG A 212 1.77 -3.33 -3.80
N VAL A 213 1.66 -2.15 -3.19
CA VAL A 213 2.40 -1.80 -1.98
C VAL A 213 1.88 -2.62 -0.80
N ASP A 214 2.77 -3.36 -0.14
CA ASP A 214 2.44 -4.07 1.10
C ASP A 214 2.33 -3.06 2.25
N MET A 215 1.09 -2.72 2.64
CA MET A 215 0.85 -1.72 3.69
C MET A 215 1.30 -2.21 5.07
N PRO A 216 2.12 -1.44 5.81
CA PRO A 216 2.50 -1.80 7.17
C PRO A 216 1.31 -2.00 8.12
N SER A 217 1.41 -2.97 9.03
CA SER A 217 0.34 -3.32 9.97
C SER A 217 -0.02 -2.21 10.97
N PHE A 218 0.94 -1.32 11.29
CA PHE A 218 0.72 -0.19 12.18
C PHE A 218 -0.09 0.95 11.54
N LEU A 219 -0.30 0.92 10.22
CA LEU A 219 -1.16 1.90 9.55
C LEU A 219 -2.63 1.64 9.89
N THR A 220 -3.29 2.70 10.34
CA THR A 220 -4.72 2.76 10.66
C THR A 220 -5.59 2.69 9.39
N ALA A 221 -6.91 2.58 9.58
CA ALA A 221 -7.85 2.63 8.46
C ALA A 221 -7.80 3.97 7.70
N GLU A 222 -7.63 5.09 8.41
CA GLU A 222 -7.53 6.42 7.80
C GLU A 222 -6.25 6.57 6.96
N ASP A 223 -5.13 6.02 7.41
CA ASP A 223 -3.89 6.01 6.64
C ASP A 223 -4.06 5.25 5.33
N ARG A 224 -4.68 4.07 5.40
CA ARG A 224 -4.95 3.22 4.22
C ARG A 224 -5.91 3.92 3.26
N ALA A 225 -6.96 4.55 3.78
CA ALA A 225 -7.91 5.31 2.98
C ALA A 225 -7.24 6.47 2.22
N TYR A 226 -6.25 7.14 2.82
CA TYR A 226 -5.46 8.17 2.14
C TYR A 226 -4.62 7.60 0.98
N VAL A 227 -4.00 6.44 1.17
CA VAL A 227 -3.28 5.76 0.08
C VAL A 227 -4.26 5.34 -1.04
N ASP A 228 -5.41 4.76 -0.67
CA ASP A 228 -6.46 4.38 -1.61
C ASP A 228 -6.99 5.61 -2.38
N GLN A 229 -7.12 6.76 -1.72
CA GLN A 229 -7.50 8.02 -2.37
C GLN A 229 -6.46 8.45 -3.42
N ALA A 230 -5.17 8.36 -3.11
CA ALA A 230 -4.11 8.68 -4.07
C ALA A 230 -4.10 7.72 -5.27
N GLU A 231 -4.33 6.42 -5.04
CA GLU A 231 -4.50 5.43 -6.11
C GLU A 231 -5.70 5.77 -7.00
N ASN A 232 -6.86 6.03 -6.40
CA ASN A 232 -8.11 6.30 -7.13
C ASN A 232 -8.03 7.60 -7.92
N ALA A 233 -7.51 8.67 -7.33
CA ALA A 233 -7.31 9.95 -8.01
C ALA A 233 -6.38 9.79 -9.23
N THR A 234 -5.31 9.02 -9.08
CA THR A 234 -4.38 8.71 -10.18
C THR A 234 -5.06 7.87 -11.26
N LEU A 235 -5.82 6.86 -10.86
CA LEU A 235 -6.57 6.00 -11.78
C LEU A 235 -7.58 6.82 -12.59
N GLU A 236 -8.33 7.70 -11.95
CA GLU A 236 -9.31 8.58 -12.61
C GLU A 236 -8.65 9.54 -13.58
N HIS A 237 -7.55 10.19 -13.19
CA HIS A 237 -6.77 11.05 -14.07
C HIS A 237 -6.28 10.28 -15.31
N TRP A 238 -5.67 9.11 -15.09
CA TRP A 238 -5.13 8.30 -16.16
C TRP A 238 -6.21 7.61 -17.00
N ARG A 239 -7.44 7.44 -16.51
CA ARG A 239 -8.54 6.85 -17.30
C ARG A 239 -8.83 7.62 -18.59
N ALA A 240 -8.62 8.94 -18.61
CA ALA A 240 -8.85 9.77 -19.78
C ALA A 240 -7.56 10.14 -20.56
N ALA A 241 -6.38 9.83 -20.03
CA ALA A 241 -5.10 10.26 -20.62
C ALA A 241 -4.80 9.52 -21.94
N PRO A 242 -4.55 10.25 -23.06
CA PRO A 242 -4.17 9.64 -24.33
C PRO A 242 -2.71 9.19 -24.30
N CYS A 243 -2.38 8.04 -24.90
CA CYS A 243 -0.99 7.57 -24.99
C CYS A 243 -0.13 8.48 -25.92
N THR A 244 0.57 9.46 -25.36
CA THR A 244 1.40 10.41 -26.14
C THR A 244 2.86 9.96 -26.28
N VAL A 245 3.60 10.56 -27.23
CA VAL A 245 5.05 10.32 -27.39
C VAL A 245 5.82 10.68 -26.11
N ARG A 246 5.41 11.77 -25.43
CA ARG A 246 6.02 12.20 -24.17
C ARG A 246 5.88 11.13 -23.09
N GLU A 247 4.71 10.51 -22.97
CA GLU A 247 4.47 9.46 -21.98
C GLU A 247 5.28 8.19 -22.27
N ARG A 248 5.35 7.77 -23.54
CA ARG A 248 6.19 6.63 -23.95
C ARG A 248 7.68 6.84 -23.66
N GLN A 249 8.16 8.09 -23.65
CA GLN A 249 9.54 8.42 -23.31
C GLN A 249 9.76 8.54 -21.80
N PHE A 250 8.81 9.14 -21.07
CA PHE A 250 8.98 9.46 -19.65
C PHE A 250 8.62 8.32 -18.70
N ILE A 251 7.58 7.54 -19.00
CA ILE A 251 7.07 6.54 -18.05
C ILE A 251 8.00 5.33 -17.88
N PRO A 252 8.59 4.74 -18.94
CA PRO A 252 9.40 3.53 -18.79
C PRO A 252 10.72 3.71 -18.03
N GLY A 253 11.27 4.93 -17.95
CA GLY A 253 12.53 5.22 -17.27
C GLY A 253 12.30 5.95 -15.94
N PRO A 254 12.13 7.29 -15.96
CA PRO A 254 11.93 8.10 -14.77
C PRO A 254 10.90 7.59 -13.76
N LEU A 255 9.71 7.14 -14.20
CA LEU A 255 8.69 6.65 -13.27
C LEU A 255 9.07 5.30 -12.65
N VAL A 256 9.65 4.39 -13.44
CA VAL A 256 10.15 3.10 -12.92
C VAL A 256 11.25 3.33 -11.88
N ASP A 257 12.17 4.24 -12.15
CA ASP A 257 13.22 4.63 -11.21
C ASP A 257 12.64 5.25 -9.92
N ALA A 258 11.59 6.07 -10.04
CA ALA A 258 10.88 6.63 -8.88
C ALA A 258 10.19 5.54 -8.05
N VAL A 259 9.53 4.56 -8.67
CA VAL A 259 8.90 3.42 -7.97
C VAL A 259 9.93 2.63 -7.16
N HIS A 260 11.09 2.31 -7.75
CA HIS A 260 12.16 1.59 -7.04
C HIS A 260 12.76 2.43 -5.91
N ARG A 261 12.99 3.73 -6.14
CA ARG A 261 13.44 4.67 -5.11
C ARG A 261 12.49 4.75 -3.93
N ASP A 262 11.20 4.86 -4.20
CA ASP A 262 10.18 5.02 -3.16
C ASP A 262 9.99 3.75 -2.35
N ARG A 263 10.17 2.58 -2.96
CA ARG A 263 10.24 1.30 -2.24
C ARG A 263 11.38 1.28 -1.23
N ASP A 264 12.58 1.73 -1.60
CA ASP A 264 13.73 1.80 -0.68
C ASP A 264 13.51 2.82 0.44
N VAL A 265 12.97 4.00 0.11
CA VAL A 265 12.63 5.04 1.11
C VAL A 265 11.60 4.51 2.09
N LEU A 266 10.51 3.90 1.59
CA LEU A 266 9.44 3.32 2.40
C LEU A 266 9.98 2.21 3.31
N ALA A 267 10.83 1.32 2.78
CA ALA A 267 11.45 0.25 3.56
C ALA A 267 12.30 0.80 4.72
N MET A 268 13.10 1.86 4.48
CA MET A 268 13.88 2.51 5.54
C MET A 268 13.01 3.18 6.59
N GLN A 269 11.98 3.92 6.18
CA GLN A 269 11.06 4.60 7.10
C GLN A 269 10.27 3.60 7.95
N VAL A 270 9.75 2.53 7.35
CA VAL A 270 9.02 1.45 8.04
C VAL A 270 9.93 0.72 9.04
N ALA A 271 11.18 0.44 8.66
CA ALA A 271 12.15 -0.17 9.56
C ALA A 271 12.46 0.75 10.75
N ALA A 272 12.67 2.05 10.50
CA ALA A 272 12.94 3.01 11.55
C ALA A 272 11.75 3.22 12.49
N TYR A 273 10.52 3.27 11.96
CA TYR A 273 9.29 3.34 12.76
C TYR A 273 9.19 2.12 13.69
N ARG A 274 9.33 0.91 13.13
CA ARG A 274 9.27 -0.34 13.91
C ARG A 274 10.34 -0.42 14.97
N ALA A 275 11.55 0.06 14.68
CA ALA A 275 12.66 0.05 15.64
C ALA A 275 12.41 0.99 16.84
N ARG A 276 11.71 2.11 16.64
CA ARG A 276 11.46 3.12 17.69
C ARG A 276 10.15 2.90 18.44
N PHE A 277 9.09 2.56 17.72
CA PHE A 277 7.71 2.56 18.24
C PHE A 277 7.05 1.17 18.23
N GLY A 278 7.71 0.17 17.64
CA GLY A 278 7.18 -1.20 17.55
C GLY A 278 6.19 -1.41 16.40
N ALA A 279 5.40 -2.48 16.47
CA ALA A 279 4.45 -2.87 15.41
C ALA A 279 2.98 -2.56 15.76
N ASN A 280 2.74 -1.99 16.94
CA ASN A 280 1.40 -1.67 17.41
C ASN A 280 0.85 -0.47 16.64
N GLN A 281 -0.47 -0.43 16.48
CA GLN A 281 -1.11 0.79 15.96
C GLN A 281 -0.91 1.93 16.97
N PRO A 282 -0.45 3.10 16.51
CA PRO A 282 -0.32 4.26 17.37
C PRO A 282 -1.67 4.69 17.92
N ALA A 283 -1.65 5.46 19.02
CA ALA A 283 -2.82 6.21 19.43
C ALA A 283 -3.32 7.09 18.26
N ALA A 284 -4.64 7.31 18.19
CA ALA A 284 -5.20 8.25 17.24
C ALA A 284 -4.49 9.60 17.43
N ALA A 285 -3.87 10.11 16.37
CA ALA A 285 -3.22 11.41 16.43
C ALA A 285 -4.32 12.45 16.61
N GLU A 286 -4.12 13.38 17.54
CA GLU A 286 -5.04 14.49 17.73
C GLU A 286 -5.04 15.35 16.47
N THR A 287 -6.19 15.45 15.81
CA THR A 287 -6.38 16.38 14.70
C THR A 287 -6.53 17.78 15.29
N VAL A 288 -5.43 18.53 15.34
CA VAL A 288 -5.45 19.92 15.77
C VAL A 288 -5.87 20.77 14.59
N ARG A 289 -7.13 21.20 14.55
CA ARG A 289 -7.56 22.25 13.61
C ARG A 289 -7.10 23.58 14.15
N VAL A 290 -6.20 24.22 13.44
CA VAL A 290 -5.65 25.49 13.89
C VAL A 290 -6.53 26.64 13.40
N GLU A 291 -7.19 27.32 14.34
CA GLU A 291 -7.97 28.54 14.08
C GLU A 291 -7.07 29.79 13.98
N GLU A 292 -5.86 29.74 14.56
CA GLU A 292 -4.92 30.87 14.63
C GLU A 292 -3.50 30.44 14.23
N VAL A 293 -2.89 31.15 13.27
CA VAL A 293 -1.52 30.85 12.84
C VAL A 293 -0.54 31.09 13.99
N THR A 294 0.03 30.01 14.50
CA THR A 294 1.09 30.03 15.50
C THR A 294 2.43 29.89 14.80
N THR A 295 3.46 30.60 15.28
CA THR A 295 4.82 30.49 14.77
C THR A 295 5.77 30.21 15.91
N GLU A 296 6.65 29.22 15.72
CA GLU A 296 7.73 28.90 16.65
C GLU A 296 9.07 29.15 15.94
N GLY A 297 9.98 29.86 16.60
CA GLY A 297 11.30 30.18 16.03
C GLY A 297 11.32 31.29 14.98
N LEU A 298 10.15 31.88 14.64
CA LEU A 298 10.07 33.05 13.78
C LEU A 298 10.11 34.33 14.63
N PRO A 299 11.17 35.15 14.56
CA PRO A 299 11.33 36.26 15.50
C PRO A 299 10.61 37.54 15.08
N VAL A 300 10.02 37.57 13.88
CA VAL A 300 9.34 38.76 13.32
C VAL A 300 7.92 38.42 12.87
N ALA A 301 7.00 39.36 13.08
CA ALA A 301 5.61 39.24 12.67
C ALA A 301 5.33 39.98 11.36
N ILE A 302 4.26 39.57 10.67
CA ILE A 302 3.66 40.36 9.58
C ILE A 302 3.26 41.74 10.13
N GLY A 303 3.53 42.80 9.37
CA GLY A 303 3.28 44.18 9.75
C GLY A 303 4.41 44.87 10.53
N ALA A 304 5.46 44.15 10.94
CA ALA A 304 6.64 44.75 11.57
C ALA A 304 7.33 45.75 10.62
N THR A 305 7.94 46.79 11.16
CA THR A 305 8.69 47.79 10.39
C THR A 305 10.10 47.30 10.05
N VAL A 306 10.73 47.90 9.03
CA VAL A 306 12.15 47.64 8.70
C VAL A 306 13.05 47.76 9.93
N ALA A 307 12.85 48.77 10.78
CA ALA A 307 13.66 49.00 11.98
C ALA A 307 13.50 47.89 13.02
N GLU A 308 12.29 47.40 13.23
CA GLU A 308 12.03 46.28 14.15
C GLU A 308 12.66 44.98 13.64
N VAL A 309 12.58 44.71 12.33
CA VAL A 309 13.25 43.55 11.72
C VAL A 309 14.76 43.66 11.87
N GLN A 310 15.34 44.82 11.56
CA GLN A 310 16.77 45.10 11.71
C GLN A 310 17.25 44.90 13.16
N ALA A 311 16.52 45.44 14.14
CA ALA A 311 16.83 45.28 15.56
C ALA A 311 16.75 43.81 16.00
N THR A 312 15.71 43.10 15.57
CA THR A 312 15.46 41.70 15.92
C THR A 312 16.55 40.77 15.37
N PHE A 313 16.99 41.00 14.14
CA PHE A 313 18.04 40.20 13.51
C PHE A 313 19.47 40.72 13.79
N GLY A 314 19.61 41.85 14.48
CA GLY A 314 20.91 42.47 14.77
C GLY A 314 21.66 42.91 13.51
N THR A 315 20.94 43.42 12.50
CA THR A 315 21.51 43.85 11.22
C THR A 315 21.23 45.33 10.95
N SER A 316 22.15 45.99 10.26
CA SER A 316 21.97 47.36 9.74
C SER A 316 21.76 47.39 8.23
N ALA A 317 21.63 46.22 7.58
CA ALA A 317 21.43 46.13 6.14
C ALA A 317 20.07 46.73 5.76
N ALA A 318 20.05 47.59 4.73
CA ALA A 318 18.81 48.10 4.15
C ALA A 318 18.14 47.02 3.27
N PRO A 319 16.80 46.97 3.20
CA PRO A 319 16.10 46.11 2.25
C PRO A 319 16.57 46.36 0.81
N THR A 320 16.86 45.31 0.08
CA THR A 320 17.27 45.37 -1.33
C THR A 320 16.08 45.04 -2.23
N ALA A 321 15.80 45.86 -3.23
CA ALA A 321 14.89 45.49 -4.31
C ALA A 321 15.48 44.30 -5.08
N GLY A 322 14.67 43.29 -5.37
CA GLY A 322 15.11 42.16 -6.20
C GLY A 322 15.07 42.52 -7.69
N ALA A 323 14.76 41.53 -8.54
CA ALA A 323 14.50 41.76 -9.96
C ALA A 323 13.41 42.83 -10.18
N GLU A 324 13.42 43.47 -11.36
CA GLU A 324 12.50 44.55 -11.73
C GLU A 324 11.03 44.20 -11.36
N GLY A 325 10.43 45.02 -10.50
CA GLY A 325 9.06 44.83 -10.01
C GLY A 325 8.89 43.97 -8.75
N SER A 326 9.97 43.43 -8.17
CA SER A 326 9.88 42.74 -6.88
C SER A 326 9.97 43.71 -5.70
N GLU A 327 9.17 43.45 -4.68
CA GLU A 327 9.17 44.21 -3.43
C GLU A 327 10.54 44.12 -2.72
N PRO A 328 10.96 45.20 -2.04
CA PRO A 328 12.21 45.22 -1.29
C PRO A 328 12.21 44.14 -0.20
N ALA A 329 13.34 43.44 -0.04
CA ALA A 329 13.44 42.34 0.91
C ALA A 329 14.77 42.34 1.68
N LEU A 330 14.73 41.76 2.88
CA LEU A 330 15.91 41.36 3.65
C LEU A 330 15.98 39.83 3.69
N ALA A 331 17.15 39.28 3.33
CA ALA A 331 17.40 37.85 3.32
C ALA A 331 18.40 37.46 4.43
N PHE A 332 18.07 36.39 5.15
CA PHE A 332 18.85 35.78 6.22
C PHE A 332 19.09 34.31 5.84
N PRO A 333 19.98 34.03 4.86
CA PRO A 333 20.14 32.69 4.28
C PRO A 333 20.67 31.66 5.28
N ASP A 334 21.47 32.10 6.27
CA ASP A 334 21.94 31.28 7.39
C ASP A 334 20.81 30.77 8.28
N ARG A 335 19.67 31.46 8.29
CA ARG A 335 18.47 31.11 9.05
C ARG A 335 17.33 30.58 8.18
N GLY A 336 17.47 30.63 6.86
CA GLY A 336 16.42 30.26 5.93
C GLY A 336 15.21 31.20 5.96
N ILE A 337 15.40 32.48 6.27
CA ILE A 337 14.32 33.47 6.38
C ILE A 337 14.52 34.57 5.36
N ARG A 338 13.45 34.95 4.65
CA ARG A 338 13.40 36.14 3.79
C ARG A 338 12.16 36.96 4.11
N VAL A 339 12.37 38.23 4.44
CA VAL A 339 11.34 39.17 4.85
C VAL A 339 11.13 40.19 3.74
N VAL A 340 9.91 40.31 3.24
CA VAL A 340 9.53 41.19 2.13
C VAL A 340 8.69 42.34 2.68
N PHE A 341 9.01 43.55 2.24
CA PHE A 341 8.43 44.79 2.74
C PHE A 341 7.56 45.46 1.68
N GLY A 342 6.39 45.92 2.10
CA GLY A 342 5.52 46.74 1.28
C GLY A 342 6.04 48.18 1.12
N PRO A 343 5.34 49.01 0.32
CA PRO A 343 5.73 50.40 0.08
C PRO A 343 5.70 51.28 1.35
N ASP A 344 4.98 50.88 2.39
CA ASP A 344 4.92 51.54 3.69
C ASP A 344 6.07 51.16 4.63
N GLY A 345 7.00 50.30 4.17
CA GLY A 345 8.12 49.82 4.98
C GLY A 345 7.72 48.79 6.03
N LYS A 346 6.54 48.17 5.90
CA LYS A 346 6.10 47.09 6.79
C LYS A 346 6.24 45.72 6.12
N VAL A 347 6.43 44.68 6.93
CA VAL A 347 6.50 43.29 6.46
C VAL A 347 5.15 42.88 5.88
N VAL A 348 5.11 42.58 4.58
CA VAL A 348 3.92 42.07 3.88
C VAL A 348 4.04 40.59 3.55
N GLN A 349 5.25 40.04 3.52
CA GLN A 349 5.45 38.61 3.28
C GLN A 349 6.70 38.10 4.00
N ILE A 350 6.61 36.89 4.55
CA ILE A 350 7.73 36.15 5.13
C ILE A 350 7.83 34.83 4.38
N VAL A 351 9.03 34.53 3.88
CA VAL A 351 9.35 33.27 3.21
C VAL A 351 10.35 32.50 4.04
N LEU A 352 10.04 31.23 4.29
CA LEU A 352 10.83 30.31 5.09
C LEU A 352 11.28 29.17 4.17
N ASP A 353 12.59 28.98 4.08
CA ASP A 353 13.27 27.91 3.34
C ASP A 353 14.19 27.16 4.31
N ALA A 354 14.75 26.02 3.92
CA ALA A 354 15.85 25.42 4.69
C ALA A 354 17.03 26.42 4.79
N PRO A 355 17.71 26.54 5.95
CA PRO A 355 17.67 25.67 7.13
C PRO A 355 16.75 26.15 8.27
N PHE A 356 15.64 26.86 7.99
CA PHE A 356 14.71 27.28 9.04
C PHE A 356 14.25 26.09 9.91
N ALA A 357 14.56 26.14 11.21
CA ALA A 357 14.32 25.05 12.15
C ALA A 357 13.01 25.17 12.94
N GLY A 358 12.27 26.27 12.75
CA GLY A 358 11.03 26.54 13.46
C GLY A 358 9.81 25.83 12.87
N THR A 359 8.63 26.23 13.34
CA THR A 359 7.34 25.71 12.86
C THR A 359 6.37 26.85 12.56
N VAL A 360 5.46 26.61 11.62
CA VAL A 360 4.29 27.46 11.38
C VAL A 360 3.07 26.56 11.46
N THR A 361 2.17 26.80 12.40
CA THR A 361 0.98 25.96 12.60
C THR A 361 1.37 24.50 12.89
N ASN A 362 2.43 24.29 13.70
CA ASN A 362 3.06 22.98 13.98
C ASN A 362 3.64 22.24 12.75
N VAL A 363 3.76 22.91 11.62
CA VAL A 363 4.33 22.39 10.38
C VAL A 363 5.74 22.95 10.17
N SER A 364 6.70 22.08 9.92
CA SER A 364 8.11 22.41 9.68
C SER A 364 8.50 22.21 8.21
N ILE A 365 9.59 22.87 7.79
CA ILE A 365 10.27 22.53 6.54
C ILE A 365 10.73 21.07 6.61
N GLY A 366 10.44 20.29 5.58
CA GLY A 366 10.70 18.85 5.51
C GLY A 366 9.58 17.96 6.06
N ASP A 367 8.51 18.53 6.63
CA ASP A 367 7.30 17.75 6.94
C ASP A 367 6.57 17.31 5.67
N SER A 368 5.91 16.16 5.71
CA SER A 368 5.17 15.62 4.57
C SER A 368 3.83 16.35 4.36
N LEU A 369 3.26 16.23 3.16
CA LEU A 369 1.90 16.71 2.86
C LEU A 369 0.84 16.17 3.82
N ARG A 370 0.98 14.94 4.30
CA ARG A 370 0.03 14.39 5.27
C ARG A 370 0.13 15.07 6.64
N SER A 371 1.34 15.44 7.07
CA SER A 371 1.53 16.25 8.29
C SER A 371 0.83 17.61 8.13
N LEU A 372 0.93 18.21 6.94
CA LEU A 372 0.21 19.44 6.63
C LEU A 372 -1.31 19.25 6.75
N ASP A 373 -1.88 18.22 6.12
CA ASP A 373 -3.32 17.95 6.18
C ASP A 373 -3.81 17.73 7.62
N ARG A 374 -3.01 17.05 8.43
CA ARG A 374 -3.32 16.79 9.84
C ARG A 374 -3.35 18.05 10.70
N HIS A 375 -2.45 19.00 10.47
CA HIS A 375 -2.31 20.21 11.28
C HIS A 375 -3.07 21.43 10.74
N VAL A 376 -3.29 21.48 9.44
CA VAL A 376 -3.88 22.64 8.75
C VAL A 376 -5.27 22.32 8.19
N GLY A 377 -5.68 21.05 8.17
CA GLY A 377 -6.96 20.59 7.61
C GLY A 377 -6.86 20.32 6.11
N ASP A 378 -7.98 20.32 5.39
CA ASP A 378 -8.08 19.98 3.95
C ASP A 378 -7.39 21.00 3.00
N ALA A 379 -6.34 21.71 3.46
CA ALA A 379 -5.57 22.67 2.68
C ALA A 379 -4.86 22.05 1.47
N ALA A 380 -4.63 20.73 1.43
CA ALA A 380 -4.10 20.06 0.23
C ALA A 380 -5.14 19.77 -0.86
N ALA A 381 -6.39 20.23 -0.74
CA ALA A 381 -7.42 20.07 -1.76
C ALA A 381 -7.25 20.98 -3.01
N GLY A 382 -6.18 21.78 -3.07
CA GLY A 382 -5.84 22.57 -4.26
C GLY A 382 -5.41 21.68 -5.46
N PRO A 383 -5.63 22.13 -6.70
CA PRO A 383 -5.21 21.40 -7.89
C PRO A 383 -3.69 21.18 -7.89
N ARG A 384 -3.27 19.92 -7.75
CA ARG A 384 -1.86 19.50 -7.82
C ARG A 384 -1.39 19.58 -9.27
N GLY A 385 -0.69 20.66 -9.62
CA GLY A 385 -0.01 20.78 -10.91
C GLY A 385 1.21 19.87 -11.00
N LEU A 386 1.65 19.56 -12.22
CA LEU A 386 2.88 18.79 -12.51
C LEU A 386 4.18 19.54 -12.13
N ALA A 387 4.07 20.76 -11.61
CA ALA A 387 5.17 21.61 -11.16
C ALA A 387 4.79 22.23 -9.81
N GLU A 388 5.36 21.71 -8.72
CA GLU A 388 5.25 22.17 -7.32
C GLU A 388 3.82 22.31 -6.77
N GLY A 389 3.47 21.50 -5.77
CA GLY A 389 2.20 21.65 -5.07
C GLY A 389 2.25 22.86 -4.15
N ILE A 390 1.37 23.84 -4.38
CA ILE A 390 1.12 24.94 -3.43
C ILE A 390 -0.20 24.66 -2.73
N ALA A 391 -0.14 24.37 -1.43
CA ALA A 391 -1.32 24.37 -0.57
C ALA A 391 -1.49 25.76 0.02
N VAL A 392 -2.65 26.39 -0.17
CA VAL A 392 -2.95 27.73 0.35
C VAL A 392 -4.08 27.62 1.37
N ASN A 393 -3.86 28.16 2.57
CA ASN A 393 -4.90 28.34 3.57
C ASN A 393 -5.04 29.84 3.89
N SER A 394 -6.26 30.35 3.89
CA SER A 394 -6.56 31.72 4.28
C SER A 394 -6.77 31.76 5.79
N TYR A 395 -6.08 32.66 6.48
CA TYR A 395 -6.20 32.84 7.93
C TYR A 395 -6.52 34.30 8.26
N GLY A 396 -7.68 34.53 8.87
CA GLY A 396 -8.20 35.88 9.02
C GLY A 396 -8.27 36.57 7.65
N ASN A 397 -7.49 37.63 7.47
CA ASN A 397 -7.38 38.31 6.18
C ASN A 397 -6.10 37.90 5.39
N GLY A 398 -5.12 37.20 5.98
CA GLY A 398 -3.85 36.84 5.34
C GLY A 398 -3.86 35.49 4.60
N GLN A 399 -2.72 35.13 4.00
CA GLN A 399 -2.53 33.85 3.27
C GLN A 399 -1.32 33.08 3.77
N LEU A 400 -1.50 31.78 4.04
CA LEU A 400 -0.44 30.83 4.38
C LEU A 400 -0.30 29.87 3.21
N ALA A 401 0.86 29.84 2.58
CA ALA A 401 1.14 28.93 1.48
C ALA A 401 2.29 27.99 1.82
N PHE A 402 2.11 26.71 1.49
CA PHE A 402 3.13 25.67 1.63
C PHE A 402 3.49 25.19 0.23
N GLN A 403 4.76 25.32 -0.13
CA GLN A 403 5.30 24.79 -1.37
C GLN A 403 5.99 23.46 -1.09
N THR A 404 5.69 22.46 -1.91
CA THR A 404 6.19 21.09 -1.76
C THR A 404 7.10 20.68 -2.90
N SER A 405 8.10 19.87 -2.57
CA SER A 405 8.98 19.24 -3.55
C SER A 405 8.25 18.09 -4.24
N ILE A 406 8.11 18.16 -5.56
CA ILE A 406 7.46 17.14 -6.41
C ILE A 406 8.10 15.76 -6.22
N GLU A 407 9.42 15.72 -6.00
CA GLU A 407 10.17 14.48 -5.90
C GLU A 407 9.91 13.76 -4.57
N THR A 408 9.48 14.48 -3.54
CA THR A 408 9.50 13.95 -2.16
C THR A 408 8.21 14.16 -1.40
N ASP A 409 7.29 14.99 -1.91
CA ASP A 409 6.06 15.41 -1.23
C ASP A 409 6.28 15.95 0.19
N VAL A 410 7.47 16.54 0.41
CA VAL A 410 7.80 17.28 1.63
C VAL A 410 7.77 18.78 1.38
N ILE A 411 7.44 19.53 2.41
CA ILE A 411 7.39 20.99 2.38
C ILE A 411 8.81 21.52 2.24
N SER A 412 9.08 22.19 1.12
CA SER A 412 10.36 22.83 0.84
C SER A 412 10.37 24.30 1.22
N ARG A 413 9.19 24.94 1.27
CA ARG A 413 9.03 26.35 1.62
C ARG A 413 7.69 26.65 2.27
N ILE A 414 7.69 27.58 3.22
CA ILE A 414 6.49 28.15 3.84
C ILE A 414 6.46 29.65 3.53
N ILE A 415 5.29 30.17 3.18
CA ILE A 415 5.08 31.57 2.82
C ILE A 415 3.92 32.12 3.66
N LEU A 416 4.19 33.13 4.48
CA LEU A 416 3.17 33.91 5.18
C LEU A 416 2.99 35.23 4.46
N ARG A 417 1.74 35.61 4.16
CA ARG A 417 1.41 36.90 3.52
C ARG A 417 0.41 37.67 4.35
N ALA A 418 0.62 38.98 4.40
CA ALA A 418 -0.36 39.94 4.84
C ALA A 418 -1.62 39.88 3.96
N PRO A 419 -2.75 40.36 4.49
CA PRO A 419 -3.99 40.55 3.72
C PRO A 419 -3.89 41.42 2.49
#